data_AF-A0AB38UBN7-F1
#
_entry.id   AF-A0AB38UBN7-F1
#
_cell.length_a   1.000
_cell.length_b   1.000
_cell.length_c   1.000
_cell.angle_alpha   90.00
_cell.angle_beta   90.00
_cell.angle_gamma   90.00
#
_symmetry.space_group_name_H-M   'P 1'
#
loop_
_entity.id
_entity.type
_entity.pdbx_description
1 polymer ?
#
loop_
_entity_poly.entity_id
_entity_poly.type
_entity_poly.pdbx_seq_one_letter_code
_entity_poly.pdbx_strand_id
1 'polypeptide(L)'
;MKVNLNRNLLDHKGQEAVELVDGKERKKSLRDMISEALYATGMNAQLGMDMAKKLRAYKMLQQIINNRGVLDIETDDATLLKEICAEFFTAGVYGQIYDLIEKGGKE
;
A
#
# COMPACT_ATOMS: atom_id res chain seq x y z
N MET A 1 4.35 9.41 -11.38
CA MET A 1 5.09 8.13 -11.49
C MET A 1 4.08 7.03 -11.34
N LYS A 2 4.14 6.02 -12.21
CA LYS A 2 3.12 4.99 -12.26
C LYS A 2 3.55 3.78 -11.43
N VAL A 3 2.73 3.34 -10.48
CA VAL A 3 2.99 2.18 -9.62
C VAL A 3 1.83 1.20 -9.75
N ASN A 4 2.11 -0.04 -10.16
CA ASN A 4 1.10 -1.10 -10.25
C ASN A 4 1.10 -1.95 -8.99
N LEU A 5 0.05 -1.82 -8.17
CA LEU A 5 -0.09 -2.51 -6.88
C LEU A 5 -0.59 -3.96 -6.99
N ASN A 6 -0.90 -4.44 -8.19
CA ASN A 6 -1.44 -5.78 -8.41
C ASN A 6 -0.36 -6.86 -8.31
N ARG A 7 0.20 -7.02 -7.11
CA ARG A 7 1.12 -8.10 -6.75
C ARG A 7 0.63 -8.81 -5.50
N ASN A 8 0.84 -10.12 -5.46
CA ASN A 8 0.58 -10.90 -4.26
C ASN A 8 1.67 -10.65 -3.23
N LEU A 9 1.30 -10.65 -1.96
CA LEU A 9 2.25 -10.56 -0.85
C LEU A 9 3.04 -11.86 -0.77
N LEU A 10 4.36 -11.77 -0.57
CA LEU A 10 5.19 -12.91 -0.18
C LEU A 10 5.33 -12.99 1.35
N ASP A 11 5.28 -14.20 1.89
CA ASP A 11 5.51 -14.50 3.30
C ASP A 11 7.02 -14.58 3.63
N HIS A 12 7.34 -14.90 4.88
CA HIS A 12 8.72 -15.04 5.36
C HIS A 12 9.50 -16.20 4.70
N LYS A 13 8.85 -17.07 3.93
CA LYS A 13 9.47 -18.15 3.15
C LYS A 13 9.57 -17.79 1.66
N GLY A 14 9.14 -16.59 1.27
CA GLY A 14 9.09 -16.15 -0.12
C GLY A 14 7.94 -16.78 -0.93
N GLN A 15 6.94 -17.36 -0.26
CA GLN A 15 5.75 -17.94 -0.89
C GLN A 15 4.59 -16.95 -0.85
N GLU A 16 3.63 -17.07 -1.77
CA GLU A 16 2.45 -16.19 -1.75
C GLU A 16 1.66 -16.39 -0.46
N ALA A 17 1.51 -15.32 0.32
CA ALA A 17 0.76 -15.32 1.55
C ALA A 17 -0.73 -15.52 1.23
N VAL A 18 -1.38 -16.41 1.99
CA VAL A 18 -2.81 -16.69 1.86
C VAL A 18 -3.56 -16.29 3.12
N GLU A 19 -4.83 -15.98 2.95
CA GLU A 19 -5.79 -15.73 4.02
C GLU A 19 -7.08 -16.50 3.74
N LEU A 20 -7.81 -16.83 4.81
CA LEU A 20 -9.13 -17.44 4.71
C LEU A 20 -10.19 -16.34 4.77
N VAL A 21 -10.93 -16.17 3.69
CA VAL A 21 -12.08 -15.25 3.61
C VAL A 21 -13.30 -16.08 3.25
N ASP A 22 -14.33 -16.04 4.10
CA ASP A 22 -15.56 -16.82 3.93
C ASP A 22 -15.31 -18.33 3.72
N GLY A 23 -14.32 -18.87 4.44
CA GLY A 23 -13.92 -20.28 4.36
C GLY A 23 -13.17 -20.67 3.07
N LYS A 24 -12.80 -19.70 2.22
CA LYS A 24 -12.01 -19.92 1.01
C LYS A 24 -10.63 -19.30 1.15
N GLU A 25 -9.62 -20.05 0.72
CA GLU A 25 -8.27 -19.51 0.63
C GLU A 25 -8.18 -18.48 -0.50
N ARG A 26 -7.63 -17.33 -0.17
CA ARG A 26 -7.36 -16.23 -1.10
C ARG A 26 -5.93 -15.76 -0.89
N LYS A 27 -5.23 -15.45 -1.99
CA LYS A 27 -3.92 -14.80 -1.91
C LYS A 27 -4.08 -13.37 -1.40
N LYS A 28 -3.27 -13.00 -0.42
CA LYS A 28 -3.17 -11.61 0.06
C LYS A 28 -2.53 -10.77 -1.04
N SER A 29 -3.11 -9.60 -1.32
CA SER A 29 -2.57 -8.66 -2.31
C SER A 29 -2.01 -7.40 -1.66
N LEU A 30 -0.90 -6.89 -2.19
CA LEU A 30 -0.34 -5.62 -1.73
C LEU A 30 -1.31 -4.46 -1.96
N ARG A 31 -2.07 -4.49 -3.07
CA ARG A 31 -3.12 -3.51 -3.35
C ARG A 31 -4.12 -3.39 -2.21
N ASP A 32 -4.69 -4.52 -1.77
CA ASP A 32 -5.75 -4.50 -0.77
C ASP A 32 -5.20 -4.03 0.58
N MET A 33 -3.99 -4.51 0.95
CA MET A 33 -3.31 -4.07 2.17
C MET A 33 -3.00 -2.55 2.16
N ILE A 34 -2.41 -2.05 1.08
CA ILE A 34 -2.10 -0.62 0.94
C ILE A 34 -3.39 0.23 0.97
N SER A 35 -4.46 -0.26 0.36
CA SER A 35 -5.77 0.43 0.37
C SER A 35 -6.30 0.55 1.79
N GLU A 36 -6.19 -0.50 2.59
CA GLU A 36 -6.61 -0.50 3.98
C GLU A 36 -5.77 0.48 4.83
N ALA A 37 -4.45 0.50 4.65
CA ALA A 37 -3.59 1.47 5.34
C ALA A 37 -3.91 2.92 4.97
N LEU A 38 -4.16 3.20 3.68
CA LEU A 38 -4.58 4.53 3.21
C LEU A 38 -5.97 4.93 3.73
N TYR A 39 -6.86 3.95 3.93
CA TYR A 39 -8.19 4.20 4.50
C TYR A 39 -8.12 4.50 6.01
N ALA A 40 -7.30 3.75 6.75
CA ALA A 40 -7.22 3.82 8.21
C ALA A 40 -6.21 4.85 8.75
N THR A 41 -5.32 5.39 7.90
CA THR A 41 -4.31 6.36 8.34
C THR A 41 -4.92 7.61 8.98
N GLY A 42 -4.23 8.16 9.97
CA GLY A 42 -4.69 9.33 10.73
C GLY A 42 -5.65 9.03 11.87
N MET A 43 -5.92 7.74 12.16
CA MET A 43 -6.44 7.28 13.45
C MET A 43 -5.37 7.27 14.54
N ASN A 44 -4.11 7.01 14.18
CA ASN A 44 -2.97 7.07 15.10
C ASN A 44 -2.34 8.48 15.08
N ALA A 45 -2.04 9.02 16.27
CA ALA A 45 -1.46 10.34 16.43
C ALA A 45 0.05 10.39 16.07
N GLN A 46 0.72 9.24 15.99
CA GLN A 46 2.16 9.15 15.80
C GLN A 46 2.64 9.64 14.43
N LEU A 47 1.84 9.47 13.37
CA LEU A 47 2.25 9.84 12.01
C LEU A 47 2.13 11.35 11.70
N GLY A 48 1.62 12.15 12.64
CA GLY A 48 1.48 13.61 12.45
C GLY A 48 0.63 13.97 11.22
N MET A 49 -0.50 13.29 11.04
CA MET A 49 -1.38 13.46 9.88
C MET A 49 -2.19 14.75 9.96
N ASP A 50 -1.71 15.80 9.30
CA ASP A 50 -2.47 17.02 9.06
C ASP A 50 -3.59 16.82 8.01
N MET A 51 -4.42 17.85 7.83
CA MET A 51 -5.56 17.80 6.90
C MET A 51 -5.11 17.59 5.45
N ALA A 52 -3.96 18.12 5.04
CA ALA A 52 -3.46 17.99 3.68
C ALA A 52 -2.98 16.56 3.39
N LYS A 53 -2.23 15.96 4.33
CA LYS A 53 -1.79 14.56 4.24
C LYS A 53 -2.98 13.60 4.23
N LYS A 54 -4.01 13.83 5.06
CA LYS A 54 -5.25 13.03 5.04
C LYS A 54 -5.95 13.09 3.69
N LEU A 55 -6.08 14.29 3.12
CA LEU A 55 -6.68 14.45 1.79
C LEU A 55 -5.85 13.79 0.69
N ARG A 56 -4.52 13.85 0.76
CA ARG A 56 -3.62 13.14 -0.18
C ARG A 56 -3.76 11.63 -0.07
N ALA A 57 -3.77 11.06 1.15
CA ALA A 57 -3.99 9.64 1.37
C ALA A 57 -5.33 9.17 0.78
N TYR A 58 -6.41 9.93 1.02
CA TYR A 58 -7.72 9.67 0.41
C TYR A 58 -7.67 9.71 -1.12
N LYS A 59 -7.02 10.70 -1.73
CA LYS A 59 -6.89 10.79 -3.20
C LYS A 59 -6.13 9.60 -3.78
N MET A 60 -5.04 9.16 -3.15
CA MET A 60 -4.34 7.93 -3.55
C MET A 60 -5.25 6.71 -3.46
N LEU A 61 -6.00 6.54 -2.38
CA LEU A 61 -6.98 5.45 -2.25
C LEU A 61 -8.02 5.48 -3.38
N GLN A 62 -8.58 6.64 -3.70
CA GLN A 62 -9.52 6.80 -4.81
C GLN A 62 -8.90 6.41 -6.15
N GLN A 63 -7.62 6.75 -6.39
CA GLN A 63 -6.93 6.30 -7.61
C GLN A 63 -6.84 4.77 -7.66
N ILE A 64 -6.46 4.10 -6.57
CA ILE A 64 -6.36 2.63 -6.52
C ILE A 64 -7.72 1.99 -6.88
N ILE A 65 -8.81 2.48 -6.29
CA ILE A 65 -10.17 1.99 -6.52
C ILE A 65 -10.57 2.17 -7.99
N ASN A 66 -10.38 3.38 -8.53
CA ASN A 66 -10.87 3.73 -9.87
C ASN A 66 -9.96 3.18 -10.99
N ASN A 67 -8.67 3.01 -10.74
CA ASN A 67 -7.67 2.55 -11.71
C ASN A 67 -7.24 1.10 -11.48
N ARG A 68 -8.07 0.30 -10.79
CA ARG A 68 -7.86 -1.15 -10.60
C ARG A 68 -6.47 -1.50 -10.06
N GLY A 69 -5.99 -0.76 -9.06
CA GLY A 69 -4.69 -1.02 -8.43
C GLY A 69 -3.51 -0.22 -8.98
N VAL A 70 -3.73 0.69 -9.93
CA VAL A 70 -2.66 1.51 -10.50
C VAL A 70 -2.68 2.92 -9.93
N LEU A 71 -1.57 3.35 -9.35
CA LEU A 71 -1.35 4.70 -8.86
C LEU A 71 -0.56 5.51 -9.88
N ASP A 72 -0.94 6.77 -10.10
CA ASP A 72 -0.07 7.78 -10.70
C ASP A 72 0.16 8.90 -9.67
N ILE A 73 1.37 8.92 -9.12
CA ILE A 73 1.71 9.66 -7.91
C ILE A 73 2.98 10.49 -8.09
N GLU A 74 3.11 11.58 -7.38
CA GLU A 74 4.35 12.37 -7.37
C GLU A 74 5.35 11.85 -6.34
N THR A 75 6.57 12.41 -6.31
CA THR A 75 7.61 12.03 -5.34
C THR A 75 7.14 12.23 -3.89
N ASP A 76 6.41 13.31 -3.62
CA ASP A 76 5.84 13.58 -2.29
C ASP A 76 4.80 12.53 -1.90
N ASP A 77 3.95 12.13 -2.84
CA ASP A 77 2.92 11.12 -2.61
C ASP A 77 3.56 9.74 -2.35
N ALA A 78 4.61 9.39 -3.10
CA ALA A 78 5.39 8.18 -2.87
C ALA A 78 6.07 8.19 -1.48
N THR A 79 6.55 9.35 -1.04
CA THR A 79 7.14 9.53 0.30
C THR A 79 6.09 9.33 1.40
N LEU A 80 4.95 10.00 1.28
CA LEU A 80 3.82 9.85 2.22
C LEU A 80 3.30 8.40 2.25
N LEU A 81 3.19 7.75 1.10
CA LEU A 81 2.76 6.36 1.02
C LEU A 81 3.72 5.42 1.77
N LYS A 82 5.03 5.63 1.65
CA LYS A 82 6.03 4.89 2.41
C LYS A 82 5.92 5.15 3.92
N GLU A 83 5.75 6.40 4.34
CA GLU A 83 5.55 6.75 5.75
C GLU A 83 4.34 6.01 6.35
N ILE A 84 3.20 6.07 5.65
CA ILE A 84 1.97 5.38 6.07
C ILE A 84 2.20 3.87 6.13
N CYS A 85 2.80 3.27 5.09
CA CYS A 85 3.04 1.82 5.07
C CYS A 85 4.02 1.36 6.17
N ALA A 86 5.01 2.19 6.52
CA ALA A 86 5.98 1.87 7.56
C ALA A 86 5.36 1.79 8.96
N GLU A 87 4.30 2.56 9.22
CA GLU A 87 3.56 2.51 10.48
C GLU A 87 2.66 1.28 10.58
N PHE A 88 2.03 0.89 9.47
CA PHE A 88 1.02 -0.19 9.47
C PHE A 88 1.62 -1.59 9.35
N PHE A 89 2.79 -1.73 8.72
CA PHE A 89 3.27 -3.03 8.26
C PHE A 89 4.60 -3.46 8.89
N THR A 90 4.76 -4.77 9.04
CA THR A 90 6.04 -5.36 9.45
C THR A 90 7.12 -5.16 8.39
N ALA A 91 8.39 -5.26 8.78
CA ALA A 91 9.53 -5.04 7.88
C ALA A 91 9.46 -5.85 6.57
N GLY A 92 9.01 -7.11 6.62
CA GLY A 92 8.90 -7.96 5.43
C GLY A 92 7.82 -7.51 4.44
N VAL A 93 6.69 -6.99 4.94
CA VAL A 93 5.62 -6.45 4.09
C VAL A 93 6.02 -5.07 3.57
N TYR A 94 6.50 -4.18 4.46
CA TYR A 94 6.96 -2.84 4.08
C TYR A 94 8.08 -2.89 3.04
N GLY A 95 9.06 -3.78 3.17
CA GLY A 95 10.16 -3.93 2.21
C GLY A 95 9.67 -4.27 0.79
N GLN A 96 8.65 -5.12 0.67
CA GLN A 96 8.03 -5.44 -0.63
C GLN A 96 7.32 -4.22 -1.23
N ILE A 97 6.65 -3.41 -0.41
CA ILE A 97 5.99 -2.17 -0.84
C ILE A 97 7.02 -1.12 -1.25
N TYR A 98 8.08 -0.95 -0.48
CA TYR A 98 9.18 -0.05 -0.79
C TYR A 98 9.81 -0.41 -2.14
N ASP A 99 10.16 -1.67 -2.33
CA ASP A 99 10.70 -2.16 -3.60
C ASP A 99 9.72 -1.96 -4.76
N LEU A 100 8.42 -2.15 -4.52
CA LEU A 100 7.40 -1.92 -5.53
C LEU A 100 7.32 -0.45 -5.97
N ILE A 101 7.41 0.49 -5.02
CA ILE A 101 7.37 1.93 -5.32
C ILE A 101 8.65 2.37 -6.03
N GLU A 102 9.83 1.97 -5.53
CA GLU A 102 11.12 2.42 -6.06
C GLU A 102 11.53 1.72 -7.36
N LYS A 103 11.16 0.44 -7.54
CA LYS A 103 11.55 -0.37 -8.71
C LYS A 103 10.43 -0.53 -9.74
N GLY A 104 9.17 -0.33 -9.36
CA GLY A 104 7.98 -0.55 -10.21
C GLY A 104 7.76 0.46 -11.34
N GLY A 105 8.69 1.40 -11.56
CA GLY A 105 8.73 2.31 -12.70
C GLY A 105 9.73 1.92 -13.80
N LYS A 106 10.33 0.72 -13.75
CA LYS A 106 11.36 0.23 -14.70
C LYS A 106 10.91 -0.90 -15.61
N GLU A 107 9.62 -0.98 -15.94
CA GLU A 107 9.12 -1.86 -17.01
C GLU A 107 8.71 -1.04 -18.23
#